data_AF-A0A5C8Z934-F1
#
_entry.id   AF-A0A5C8Z934-F1
#
_cell.length_a   1.000
_cell.length_b   1.000
_cell.length_c   1.000
_cell.angle_alpha   90.00
_cell.angle_beta   90.00
_cell.angle_gamma   90.00
#
_symmetry.space_group_name_H-M   'P 1'
#
loop_
_entity.id
_entity.type
_entity.pdbx_description
1 polymer ?
#
loop_
_entity_poly.entity_id
_entity_poly.type
_entity_poly.pdbx_seq_one_letter_code
_entity_poly.pdbx_strand_id
1 'polypeptide(L)' 'MSDENERIARDFSARSAEEQQAFLENTWCNQCQQVDLGMVEPIEYEFLGRIFIEGKCSVCGEPSITEVVDDEDDD' A
#
# COMPACT_ATOMS: atom_id res chain seq x y z
N MET A 1 23.18 15.09 -4.84
CA MET A 1 22.17 15.22 -3.77
C MET A 1 20.97 14.54 -4.35
N SER A 2 20.78 13.29 -3.98
CA SER A 2 19.68 12.48 -4.51
C SER A 2 18.43 12.94 -3.77
N ASP A 3 17.36 13.23 -4.49
CA ASP A 3 16.08 13.66 -3.92
C ASP A 3 15.49 12.52 -3.09
N GLU A 4 15.91 12.41 -1.82
CA GLU A 4 15.45 11.38 -0.86
C GLU A 4 13.94 11.45 -0.60
N ASN A 5 13.24 12.47 -1.09
CA ASN A 5 11.82 12.72 -0.86
C ASN A 5 10.95 12.63 -2.14
N GLU A 6 11.43 11.95 -3.18
CA GLU A 6 10.64 11.66 -4.37
C GLU A 6 9.82 10.37 -4.19
N ARG A 7 8.52 10.41 -4.55
CA ARG A 7 7.69 9.21 -4.63
C ARG A 7 7.92 8.57 -6.00
N ILE A 8 8.58 7.42 -6.04
CA ILE A 8 8.85 6.66 -7.26
C ILE A 8 7.67 5.72 -7.50
N ALA A 9 6.90 5.94 -8.57
CA ALA A 9 5.79 5.05 -8.91
C ALA A 9 6.30 3.61 -9.17
N ARG A 10 5.64 2.63 -8.54
CA ARG A 10 5.92 1.20 -8.73
C ARG A 10 4.74 0.51 -9.40
N ASP A 11 5.01 -0.68 -9.93
CA ASP A 11 3.98 -1.49 -10.58
C ASP A 11 3.32 -2.45 -9.59
N PHE A 12 2.16 -2.05 -9.06
CA PHE A 12 1.34 -2.91 -8.20
C PHE A 12 0.93 -4.21 -8.89
N SER A 13 0.76 -4.19 -10.21
CA SER A 13 0.35 -5.38 -10.97
C SER A 13 1.47 -6.41 -11.16
N ALA A 14 2.71 -6.03 -10.85
CA ALA A 14 3.85 -6.94 -10.87
C ALA A 14 3.89 -7.89 -9.65
N ARG A 15 3.15 -7.58 -8.57
CA ARG A 15 2.98 -8.48 -7.42
C ARG A 15 2.19 -9.72 -7.80
N SER A 16 2.30 -10.79 -7.01
CA SER A 16 1.48 -11.97 -7.22
C SER A 16 -0.02 -11.65 -7.04
N ALA A 17 -0.89 -12.42 -7.70
CA ALA A 17 -2.33 -12.21 -7.59
C ALA A 17 -2.83 -12.36 -6.14
N GLU A 18 -2.20 -13.25 -5.36
CA GLU A 18 -2.50 -13.45 -3.93
C GLU A 18 -2.14 -12.21 -3.11
N GLU A 19 -0.95 -11.62 -3.32
CA GLU A 19 -0.56 -10.38 -2.64
C GLU A 19 -1.46 -9.20 -3.03
N GLN A 20 -1.76 -9.07 -4.32
CA GLN A 20 -2.65 -8.01 -4.80
C GLN A 20 -4.01 -8.10 -4.10
N GLN A 21 -4.59 -9.31 -4.02
CA GLN A 21 -5.84 -9.54 -3.28
C GLN A 21 -5.68 -9.26 -1.80
N ALA A 22 -4.57 -9.67 -1.19
CA ALA A 22 -4.30 -9.42 0.22
C ALA A 22 -4.34 -7.92 0.53
N PHE A 23 -3.69 -7.06 -0.25
CA PHE A 23 -3.77 -5.60 -0.06
C PHE A 23 -5.15 -5.03 -0.39
N LEU A 24 -5.79 -5.53 -1.45
CA LEU A 24 -7.11 -5.07 -1.88
C LEU A 24 -8.23 -5.44 -0.92
N GLU A 25 -8.09 -6.50 -0.12
CA GLU A 25 -9.10 -6.96 0.84
C GLU A 25 -8.71 -6.60 2.27
N ASN A 26 -7.48 -6.93 2.69
CA ASN A 26 -6.99 -6.75 4.06
C ASN A 26 -6.43 -5.33 4.29
N THR A 27 -7.19 -4.31 3.88
CA THR A 27 -6.84 -2.91 4.15
C THR A 27 -7.41 -2.43 5.48
N TRP A 28 -6.55 -1.87 6.32
CA TRP A 28 -6.97 -1.11 7.49
C TRP A 28 -7.41 0.31 7.10
N CYS A 29 -8.53 0.79 7.63
CA CYS A 29 -8.95 2.18 7.47
C CYS A 29 -9.01 2.88 8.82
N ASN A 30 -8.29 3.99 8.97
CA ASN A 30 -8.27 4.77 10.22
C ASN A 30 -9.62 5.46 10.54
N GLN A 31 -10.45 5.75 9.54
CA GLN A 31 -11.79 6.31 9.78
C GLN A 31 -12.77 5.25 10.25
N CYS A 32 -12.83 4.11 9.55
CA CYS A 32 -13.72 3.02 9.91
C CYS A 32 -13.22 2.20 11.12
N GLN A 33 -11.92 2.32 11.45
CA GLN A 33 -11.21 1.60 12.51
C GLN A 33 -11.41 0.08 12.44
N GLN A 34 -11.37 -0.44 11.22
CA GLN A 34 -11.61 -1.84 10.91
C GLN A 34 -10.61 -2.32 9.87
N VAL A 35 -10.27 -3.61 9.98
CA VAL A 35 -9.52 -4.37 8.98
C VAL A 35 -10.52 -5.02 8.01
N ASP A 36 -10.04 -5.50 6.85
CA ASP A 36 -10.83 -6.25 5.86
C ASP A 36 -11.94 -5.45 5.15
N LEU A 37 -11.81 -4.13 5.08
CA LEU A 37 -12.76 -3.30 4.33
C LEU A 37 -12.45 -3.26 2.84
N GLY A 38 -11.22 -3.55 2.49
CA GLY A 38 -10.68 -3.43 1.16
C GLY A 38 -10.46 -2.00 0.65
N MET A 39 -9.66 -1.93 -0.40
CA MET A 39 -9.16 -0.71 -1.03
C MET A 39 -9.53 -0.68 -2.52
N VAL A 40 -9.84 0.51 -3.01
CA VAL A 40 -10.05 0.79 -4.44
C VAL A 40 -8.96 1.74 -4.93
N GLU A 41 -8.62 1.62 -6.22
CA GLU A 41 -7.57 2.41 -6.85
C GLU A 41 -6.19 2.29 -6.15
N PRO A 42 -5.63 1.06 -5.98
CA PRO A 42 -4.33 0.91 -5.34
C PRO A 42 -3.23 1.52 -6.22
N ILE A 43 -2.36 2.31 -5.59
CA ILE A 43 -1.20 2.94 -6.19
C ILE A 43 0.00 2.55 -5.33
N GLU A 44 0.91 1.77 -5.90
CA GLU A 44 2.17 1.43 -5.25
C GLU A 44 3.25 2.45 -5.59
N TYR A 45 4.00 2.89 -4.59
CA TYR A 45 5.15 3.76 -4.78
C TYR A 45 6.23 3.51 -3.75
N GLU A 46 7.47 3.78 -4.14
CA GLU A 46 8.60 3.85 -3.24
C GLU A 46 8.77 5.27 -2.71
N PHE A 47 9.02 5.43 -1.42
CA PHE A 47 9.28 6.71 -0.79
C PHE A 47 10.25 6.52 0.38
N LEU A 48 11.32 7.33 0.43
CA LEU A 48 12.38 7.23 1.44
C LEU A 48 12.98 5.81 1.56
N GLY A 49 13.09 5.08 0.45
CA GLY A 49 13.60 3.70 0.43
C GLY A 49 12.63 2.65 1.02
N ARG A 50 11.36 3.00 1.19
CA ARG A 50 10.29 2.10 1.66
C ARG A 50 9.17 2.04 0.65
N ILE A 51 8.48 0.91 0.60
CA ILE A 51 7.38 0.70 -0.33
C ILE A 51 6.07 1.00 0.38
N PHE A 52 5.22 1.79 -0.26
CA PHE A 52 3.88 2.14 0.22
C PHE A 52 2.84 1.80 -0.84
N ILE A 53 1.68 1.36 -0.38
CA ILE A 53 0.48 1.18 -1.20
C ILE A 53 -0.57 2.15 -0.67
N GLU A 54 -0.96 3.11 -1.51
CA GLU A 54 -2.01 4.08 -1.22
C GLU A 54 -3.24 3.78 -2.08
N GLY A 55 -4.41 3.84 -1.49
CA GLY A 55 -5.67 3.80 -2.23
C GLY A 55 -6.80 4.29 -1.36
N LYS A 56 -8.05 4.10 -1.80
CA LYS A 56 -9.22 4.60 -1.07
C LYS A 56 -9.97 3.45 -0.42
N CYS A 57 -10.43 3.63 0.82
CA CYS A 57 -11.27 2.64 1.47
C CYS A 57 -12.55 2.41 0.66
N SER A 58 -12.89 1.15 0.39
CA SER A 58 -14.10 0.81 -0.39
C SER A 58 -15.41 1.26 0.29
N VAL A 59 -15.38 1.40 1.62
CA VAL A 59 -16.56 1.71 2.45
C VAL A 59 -16.77 3.22 2.63
N CYS A 60 -15.74 3.95 3.06
CA CYS A 60 -15.85 5.38 3.36
C CYS A 60 -15.23 6.30 2.30
N GLY A 61 -14.41 5.76 1.38
CA GLY A 61 -13.70 6.54 0.37
C GLY A 61 -12.47 7.30 0.87
N GLU A 62 -12.15 7.22 2.18
CA GLU A 62 -10.99 7.89 2.76
C GLU A 62 -9.68 7.26 2.24
N PRO A 63 -8.62 8.04 1.96
CA PRO A 63 -7.30 7.51 1.67
C PRO A 63 -6.80 6.60 2.80
N SER A 64 -6.38 5.39 2.42
CA SER A 64 -5.63 4.47 3.26
C SER A 64 -4.25 4.24 2.65
N ILE A 65 -3.24 4.29 3.50
CA ILE A 65 -1.83 4.10 3.14
C ILE A 65 -1.32 2.92 3.97
N THR A 66 -0.81 1.91 3.28
CA THR A 66 -0.22 0.71 3.88
C THR A 66 1.26 0.70 3.54
N GLU A 67 2.11 0.64 4.57
CA GLU A 67 3.54 0.39 4.40
C GLU A 67 3.75 -1.10 4.14
N VAL A 68 4.43 -1.43 3.04
CA VAL A 68 4.84 -2.80 2.74
C VAL A 68 6.20 -3.01 3.35
N VAL A 69 6.27 -3.95 4.27
CA VAL A 69 7.51 -4.42 4.88
C VAL A 69 7.79 -5.79 4.27
N ASP A 70 8.80 -5.89 3.41
CA ASP A 70 9.34 -7.19 3.00
C ASP A 70 10.24 -7.69 4.12
N ASP A 71 10.00 -8.90 4.61
CA ASP A 71 10.82 -9.60 5.63
C ASP A 71 12.21 -10.02 5.08
N GLU A 72 12.86 -9.21 4.23
CA GLU A 72 14.16 -9.51 3.62
C GLU A 72 15.36 -8.88 4.37
N ASP A 73 15.14 -8.18 5.49
CA ASP A 73 16.19 -7.59 6.35
C ASP A 73 16.38 -8.35 7.69
N ASP A 74 16.41 -9.69 7.67
CA ASP A 74 16.80 -10.53 8.82
C ASP A 74 18.00 -11.42 8.43
N ASP A 75 19.20 -10.80 8.32
CA ASP A 75 20.52 -11.47 8.18
C ASP A 75 21.51 -10.93 9.24
#